data_AF-A0AA38N055-F1
#
_entry.id   AF-A0AA38N055-F1
#
_cell.length_a   1.000
_cell.length_b   1.000
_cell.length_c   1.000
_cell.angle_alpha   90.00
_cell.angle_beta   90.00
_cell.angle_gamma   90.00
#
_symmetry.space_group_name_H-M   'P 1'
#
loop_
_entity.id
_entity.type
_entity.pdbx_description
1 polymer ?
#
loop_
_entity_poly.entity_id
_entity_poly.type
_entity_poly.pdbx_seq_one_letter_code
_entity_poly.pdbx_strand_id
1 'polypeptide(L)'
;MPGGSTNPISMTGFVEKVSGTVHKAKAHMHENAHDLAQVTKQREKDKLNGPCVDVTIQFINASGLPKLDVVGASDPYFVAKLDDRVSMVSTVKTRSLTPEWNETWRVKNVPTTSELRVEILDKDTDTPHDDYIGKFKTNIEAGEKELDIQGPLFRKDRGTFRLRIETKPSTDPAEPKYLFDGPIRYSRHFSPLVGKLTNIDDARLYSTWKMYLVDVPVYFKDVYQHWNVNYKAAQSIFGSGPTSLAIRAGIHAGHKMLYARSTSNGFGIIQSAEDIMKLFEGGSLDPKGILGSDREDLSQEEQSKIEEVDALAAPTNESPFAHRIKPAVYTYIISAQDDSLRFSETGAAFFVDFASKHALHADCAEQVRYSGEFHLRPRAKDNSWCGWQDFNDSMPDTSVDWEVLIDNNSGTYSPDKAMLPTLKGLIDCNFPGLDVLALDREDEGLKKSVDACRDYALNYRGVKAEHLQPHQQEGHKSLLKPLGVVGKVAHLQRGGVEPS
;
A
#
# COMPACT_ATOMS: atom_id res chain seq x y z
N MET A 1 -7.43 83.96 -16.37
CA MET A 1 -6.57 83.60 -17.52
C MET A 1 -5.12 83.61 -17.05
N PRO A 2 -4.24 82.76 -17.62
CA PRO A 2 -3.40 81.82 -16.86
C PRO A 2 -1.90 82.18 -16.82
N GLY A 3 -1.12 81.41 -16.06
CA GLY A 3 0.33 81.34 -16.18
C GLY A 3 1.00 80.49 -15.10
N GLY A 4 0.87 79.17 -15.19
CA GLY A 4 1.43 78.19 -14.24
C GLY A 4 2.86 77.75 -14.56
N SER A 5 3.57 77.30 -13.51
CA SER A 5 4.84 76.59 -13.55
C SER A 5 4.79 75.45 -12.53
N THR A 6 4.89 74.20 -12.97
CA THR A 6 5.32 73.04 -12.14
C THR A 6 6.01 71.98 -13.01
N ASN A 7 7.13 71.45 -12.47
CA ASN A 7 8.05 70.48 -13.07
C ASN A 7 7.46 69.07 -13.24
N PRO A 8 7.96 68.24 -14.19
CA PRO A 8 7.60 66.84 -14.27
C PRO A 8 8.46 65.97 -13.34
N ILE A 9 7.81 65.14 -12.52
CA ILE A 9 8.45 64.08 -11.73
C ILE A 9 8.75 62.90 -12.67
N SER A 10 10.04 62.54 -12.79
CA SER A 10 10.49 61.38 -13.58
C SER A 10 10.06 60.07 -12.90
N MET A 11 9.11 59.37 -13.50
CA MET A 11 8.64 58.05 -13.05
C MET A 11 9.64 56.91 -13.34
N THR A 12 10.68 57.13 -14.14
CA THR A 12 11.66 56.11 -14.53
C THR A 12 12.58 55.70 -13.38
N GLY A 13 12.99 56.66 -12.52
CA GLY A 13 13.88 56.36 -11.37
C GLY A 13 13.20 55.63 -10.21
N PHE A 14 11.86 55.66 -10.13
CA PHE A 14 11.11 54.95 -9.09
C PHE A 14 10.93 53.47 -9.41
N VAL A 15 10.69 53.14 -10.68
CA VAL A 15 10.51 51.74 -11.15
C VAL A 15 11.82 50.94 -11.07
N GLU A 16 12.97 51.55 -11.40
CA GLU A 16 14.29 50.90 -11.23
C GLU A 16 14.64 50.65 -9.77
N LYS A 17 14.34 51.61 -8.86
CA LYS A 17 14.55 51.42 -7.41
C LYS A 17 13.69 50.31 -6.84
N VAL A 18 12.42 50.21 -7.27
CA VAL A 18 11.51 49.14 -6.81
C VAL A 18 11.95 47.78 -7.35
N SER A 19 12.31 47.67 -8.63
CA SER A 19 12.82 46.43 -9.24
C SER A 19 14.13 45.96 -8.60
N GLY A 20 15.08 46.88 -8.37
CA GLY A 20 16.34 46.59 -7.69
C GLY A 20 16.17 46.18 -6.22
N THR A 21 15.16 46.71 -5.54
CA THR A 21 14.81 46.33 -4.16
C THR A 21 14.17 44.94 -4.11
N VAL A 22 13.29 44.61 -5.06
CA VAL A 22 12.69 43.28 -5.20
C VAL A 22 13.73 42.23 -5.58
N HIS A 23 14.68 42.55 -6.48
CA HIS A 23 15.78 41.64 -6.81
C HIS A 23 16.75 41.42 -5.64
N LYS A 24 17.10 42.46 -4.88
CA LYS A 24 17.91 42.30 -3.66
C LYS A 24 17.19 41.48 -2.58
N ALA A 25 15.89 41.72 -2.37
CA ALA A 25 15.10 40.93 -1.44
C ALA A 25 15.01 39.46 -1.88
N LYS A 26 14.80 39.19 -3.17
CA LYS A 26 14.74 37.84 -3.73
C LYS A 26 16.10 37.13 -3.63
N ALA A 27 17.21 37.83 -3.87
CA ALA A 27 18.56 37.30 -3.70
C ALA A 27 18.87 36.97 -2.25
N HIS A 28 18.56 37.88 -1.32
CA HIS A 28 18.77 37.67 0.13
C HIS A 28 17.88 36.56 0.70
N MET A 29 16.64 36.41 0.20
CA MET A 29 15.79 35.27 0.55
C MET A 29 16.33 33.94 0.02
N HIS A 30 16.88 33.94 -1.20
CA HIS A 30 17.48 32.75 -1.81
C HIS A 30 18.77 32.33 -1.09
N GLU A 31 19.60 33.30 -0.69
CA GLU A 31 20.82 33.07 0.11
C GLU A 31 20.48 32.53 1.50
N ASN A 32 19.56 33.17 2.22
CA ASN A 32 19.07 32.67 3.52
C ASN A 32 18.45 31.26 3.42
N ALA A 33 17.71 30.98 2.35
CA ALA A 33 17.12 29.66 2.13
C ALA A 33 18.20 28.60 1.85
N HIS A 34 19.24 28.96 1.09
CA HIS A 34 20.38 28.10 0.83
C HIS A 34 21.18 27.81 2.11
N ASP A 35 21.45 28.83 2.93
CA ASP A 35 22.15 28.68 4.20
C ASP A 35 21.35 27.84 5.20
N LEU A 36 20.03 28.07 5.29
CA LEU A 36 19.14 27.23 6.11
C LEU A 36 19.13 25.79 5.62
N ALA A 37 19.10 25.56 4.30
CA ALA A 37 19.19 24.23 3.72
C ALA A 37 20.53 23.55 4.03
N GLN A 38 21.64 24.28 3.99
CA GLN A 38 22.97 23.76 4.35
C GLN A 38 23.06 23.41 5.84
N VAL A 39 22.62 24.30 6.73
CA VAL A 39 22.60 24.04 8.17
C VAL A 39 21.69 22.87 8.51
N THR A 40 20.54 22.75 7.84
CA THR A 40 19.62 21.61 8.02
C THR A 40 20.27 20.31 7.58
N LYS A 41 20.88 20.28 6.39
CA LYS A 41 21.63 19.11 5.89
C LYS A 41 22.78 18.71 6.82
N GLN A 42 23.53 19.68 7.33
CA GLN A 42 24.62 19.40 8.26
C GLN A 42 24.10 18.80 9.56
N ARG A 43 23.05 19.37 10.15
CA ARG A 43 22.40 18.82 11.37
C ARG A 43 21.84 17.42 11.15
N GLU A 44 21.22 17.17 10.00
CA GLU A 44 20.76 15.83 9.63
C GLU A 44 21.92 14.83 9.52
N LYS A 45 23.02 15.24 8.89
CA LYS A 45 24.23 14.42 8.78
C LYS A 45 24.83 14.12 10.16
N ASP A 46 24.91 15.12 11.02
CA ASP A 46 25.42 14.96 12.38
C ASP A 46 24.54 14.01 13.21
N LYS A 47 23.21 14.15 13.07
CA LYS A 47 22.23 13.23 13.66
C LYS A 47 22.40 11.80 13.17
N LEU A 48 22.56 11.62 11.86
CA LEU A 48 22.80 10.31 11.26
C LEU A 48 24.17 9.73 11.66
N ASN A 49 25.13 10.52 12.11
CA ASN A 49 26.43 10.02 12.58
C ASN A 49 26.46 9.77 14.09
N GLY A 50 25.39 10.10 14.81
CA GLY A 50 25.28 9.91 16.25
C GLY A 50 25.08 8.45 16.68
N PRO A 51 25.11 8.17 17.98
CA PRO A 51 24.79 6.85 18.51
C PRO A 51 23.37 6.44 18.13
N CYS A 52 23.18 5.15 17.87
CA CYS A 52 21.89 4.57 17.51
C CYS A 52 21.42 3.58 18.56
N VAL A 53 20.10 3.44 18.65
CA VAL A 53 19.38 2.47 19.49
C VAL A 53 18.37 1.71 18.65
N ASP A 54 18.07 0.49 19.05
CA ASP A 54 16.89 -0.21 18.58
C ASP A 54 15.73 0.15 19.50
N VAL A 55 14.61 0.54 18.92
CA VAL A 55 13.45 1.09 19.61
C VAL A 55 12.27 0.14 19.45
N THR A 56 11.62 -0.18 20.57
CA THR A 56 10.30 -0.81 20.61
C THR A 56 9.31 0.22 21.14
N ILE A 57 8.28 0.55 20.37
CA ILE A 57 7.21 1.48 20.75
C ILE A 57 5.91 0.71 20.84
N GLN A 58 5.30 0.67 22.03
CA GLN A 58 3.94 0.18 22.21
C GLN A 58 2.98 1.36 22.25
N PHE A 59 2.11 1.46 21.23
CA PHE A 59 1.02 2.42 21.18
C PHE A 59 -0.17 1.82 21.91
N ILE A 60 -0.49 2.33 23.10
CA ILE A 60 -1.41 1.69 24.04
C ILE A 60 -2.85 2.11 23.70
N ASN A 61 -3.20 3.36 23.99
CA ASN A 61 -4.55 3.89 23.81
C ASN A 61 -4.56 5.42 23.63
N ALA A 62 -5.73 5.94 23.27
CA ALA A 62 -6.06 7.36 23.42
C ALA A 62 -7.31 7.52 24.28
N SER A 63 -7.52 8.72 24.81
CA SER A 63 -8.68 9.03 25.66
C SER A 63 -9.17 10.45 25.43
N GLY A 64 -10.49 10.65 25.49
CA GLY A 64 -11.10 11.97 25.35
C GLY A 64 -11.05 12.53 23.93
N LEU A 65 -11.05 11.65 22.91
CA LEU A 65 -11.09 12.09 21.52
C LEU A 65 -12.40 12.86 21.23
N PRO A 66 -12.36 13.91 20.39
CA PRO A 66 -13.56 14.62 19.99
C PRO A 66 -14.46 13.73 19.14
N LYS A 67 -15.76 13.90 19.27
CA LYS A 67 -16.73 13.33 18.34
C LYS A 67 -16.74 14.16 17.06
N LEU A 68 -16.34 13.58 15.92
CA LEU A 68 -16.39 14.27 14.63
C LEU A 68 -17.55 13.79 13.75
N ASP A 69 -18.01 12.54 13.92
CA ASP A 69 -19.16 12.00 13.19
C ASP A 69 -20.51 12.61 13.60
N VAL A 70 -21.35 12.89 12.59
CA VAL A 70 -22.72 13.42 12.74
C VAL A 70 -23.63 12.42 13.46
N VAL A 71 -23.41 11.11 13.25
CA VAL A 71 -24.15 10.02 13.89
C VAL A 71 -23.18 8.90 14.29
N GLY A 72 -22.83 8.83 15.57
CA GLY A 72 -21.90 7.81 16.10
C GLY A 72 -20.66 8.41 16.78
N ALA A 73 -19.86 7.59 17.45
CA ALA A 73 -18.52 7.97 17.90
C ALA A 73 -17.52 7.79 16.73
N SER A 74 -16.39 8.49 16.80
CA SER A 74 -15.31 8.44 15.81
C SER A 74 -14.74 7.03 15.61
N ASP A 75 -14.20 6.77 14.41
CA ASP A 75 -13.46 5.59 13.99
C ASP A 75 -11.92 5.87 13.94
N PRO A 76 -11.23 6.10 15.08
CA PRO A 76 -9.86 6.61 15.07
C PRO A 76 -8.79 5.60 14.63
N TYR A 77 -7.77 6.13 13.97
CA TYR A 77 -6.48 5.47 13.74
C TYR A 77 -5.34 6.48 13.83
N PHE A 78 -4.09 6.01 13.89
CA PHE A 78 -2.92 6.87 13.90
C PHE A 78 -1.88 6.50 12.86
N VAL A 79 -1.10 7.51 12.45
CA VAL A 79 0.10 7.40 11.64
C VAL A 79 1.29 7.84 12.50
N ALA A 80 2.20 6.91 12.80
CA ALA A 80 3.43 7.18 13.53
C ALA A 80 4.60 7.28 12.54
N LYS A 81 5.49 8.27 12.73
CA LYS A 81 6.66 8.53 11.89
C LYS A 81 7.88 8.79 12.77
N LEU A 82 9.00 8.14 12.48
CA LEU A 82 10.30 8.48 13.04
C LEU A 82 11.06 9.32 12.03
N ASP A 83 11.26 10.60 12.34
CA ASP A 83 11.94 11.60 11.49
C ASP A 83 11.48 11.63 10.02
N ASP A 84 10.23 11.23 9.75
CA ASP A 84 9.69 11.09 8.39
C ASP A 84 10.49 10.09 7.51
N ARG A 85 11.32 9.22 8.10
CA ARG A 85 12.15 8.20 7.44
C ARG A 85 11.49 6.83 7.36
N VAL A 86 10.77 6.47 8.41
CA VAL A 86 10.01 5.22 8.51
C VAL A 86 8.70 5.52 9.20
N SER A 87 7.64 4.81 8.78
CA SER A 87 6.30 5.03 9.29
C SER A 87 5.57 3.74 9.59
N MET A 88 4.66 3.81 10.56
CA MET A 88 3.65 2.80 10.83
C MET A 88 2.28 3.46 10.80
N VAL A 89 1.27 2.69 10.38
CA VAL A 89 -0.12 3.11 10.49
C VAL A 89 -0.89 2.02 11.23
N SER A 90 -1.65 2.42 12.25
CA SER A 90 -2.40 1.51 13.10
C SER A 90 -3.60 0.88 12.39
N THR A 91 -4.23 -0.07 13.08
CA THR A 91 -5.61 -0.49 12.81
C THR A 91 -6.58 0.67 13.09
N VAL A 92 -7.74 0.61 12.43
CA VAL A 92 -8.87 1.52 12.67
C VAL A 92 -9.69 0.93 13.81
N LYS A 93 -9.97 1.73 14.84
CA LYS A 93 -10.82 1.35 15.96
C LYS A 93 -12.20 1.92 15.72
N THR A 94 -13.24 1.09 15.74
CA THR A 94 -14.58 1.56 15.38
C THR A 94 -15.28 2.21 16.57
N ARG A 95 -15.96 3.33 16.33
CA ARG A 95 -16.90 3.98 17.24
C ARG A 95 -16.37 4.16 18.66
N SER A 96 -15.12 4.61 18.79
CA SER A 96 -14.46 4.76 20.08
C SER A 96 -13.83 6.13 20.25
N LEU A 97 -14.18 6.81 21.34
CA LEU A 97 -13.50 8.02 21.80
C LEU A 97 -12.37 7.72 22.81
N THR A 98 -12.21 6.44 23.16
CA THR A 98 -11.18 5.90 24.04
C THR A 98 -10.57 4.64 23.41
N PRO A 99 -10.00 4.74 22.19
CA PRO A 99 -9.54 3.57 21.45
C PRO A 99 -8.33 2.91 22.11
N GLU A 100 -8.31 1.58 22.14
CA GLU A 100 -7.15 0.78 22.56
C GLU A 100 -6.58 0.04 21.35
N TRP A 101 -5.32 0.34 21.02
CA TRP A 101 -4.62 -0.33 19.91
C TRP A 101 -3.74 -1.45 20.42
N ASN A 102 -3.00 -1.23 21.51
CA ASN A 102 -1.99 -2.16 22.04
C ASN A 102 -1.00 -2.65 20.95
N GLU A 103 -0.71 -1.79 19.99
CA GLU A 103 0.09 -2.13 18.82
C GLU A 103 1.58 -1.83 19.03
N THR A 104 2.44 -2.80 18.74
CA THR A 104 3.90 -2.68 18.93
C THR A 104 4.64 -2.38 17.62
N TRP A 105 5.57 -1.43 17.60
CA TRP A 105 6.42 -1.13 16.47
C TRP A 105 7.89 -1.25 16.84
N ARG A 106 8.66 -2.01 16.06
CA ARG A 106 10.09 -2.21 16.28
C ARG A 106 10.89 -1.65 15.12
N VAL A 107 11.90 -0.86 15.46
CA VAL A 107 12.79 -0.22 14.48
C VAL A 107 14.22 -0.29 15.01
N LYS A 108 15.13 -0.82 14.19
CA LYS A 108 16.57 -0.89 14.46
C LYS A 108 17.30 0.35 13.99
N ASN A 109 18.46 0.60 14.58
CA ASN A 109 19.42 1.61 14.13
C ASN A 109 18.82 3.03 14.06
N VAL A 110 18.06 3.42 15.09
CA VAL A 110 17.43 4.75 15.20
C VAL A 110 18.39 5.70 15.95
N PRO A 111 18.79 6.84 15.37
CA PRO A 111 19.59 7.83 16.10
C PRO A 111 18.93 8.26 17.41
N THR A 112 19.71 8.38 18.49
CA THR A 112 19.16 8.75 19.82
C THR A 112 18.47 10.11 19.87
N THR A 113 18.75 10.98 18.89
CA THR A 113 18.15 12.32 18.73
C THR A 113 16.92 12.32 17.81
N SER A 114 16.38 11.14 17.49
CA SER A 114 15.17 10.98 16.68
C SER A 114 13.90 11.47 17.37
N GLU A 115 13.01 12.06 16.57
CA GLU A 115 11.69 12.50 16.99
C GLU A 115 10.64 11.52 16.48
N LEU A 116 9.76 11.07 17.38
CA LEU A 116 8.53 10.38 17.05
C LEU A 116 7.42 11.42 16.86
N ARG A 117 6.80 11.41 15.68
CA ARG A 117 5.60 12.18 15.37
C ARG A 117 4.42 11.23 15.20
N VAL A 118 3.29 11.54 15.82
CA VAL A 118 2.07 10.77 15.68
C VAL A 118 0.94 11.70 15.26
N GLU A 119 0.25 11.34 14.19
CA GLU A 119 -0.94 12.02 13.66
C GLU A 119 -2.14 11.09 13.85
N ILE A 120 -3.21 11.58 14.45
CA ILE A 120 -4.45 10.84 14.71
C ILE A 120 -5.52 11.35 13.75
N LEU A 121 -6.21 10.43 13.09
CA LEU A 121 -7.25 10.69 12.11
C LEU A 121 -8.50 9.88 12.46
N ASP A 122 -9.65 10.38 12.03
CA ASP A 122 -10.96 9.76 12.14
C ASP A 122 -11.35 9.17 10.79
N LYS A 123 -11.70 7.88 10.76
CA LYS A 123 -11.96 7.18 9.51
C LYS A 123 -13.41 7.32 9.06
N ASP A 124 -13.65 8.22 8.12
CA ASP A 124 -14.92 8.30 7.43
C ASP A 124 -15.06 7.20 6.36
N THR A 125 -16.15 6.43 6.46
CA THR A 125 -16.49 5.41 5.45
C THR A 125 -17.18 6.01 4.23
N ASP A 126 -17.88 7.15 4.40
CA ASP A 126 -18.69 7.79 3.37
C ASP A 126 -17.96 8.89 2.57
N THR A 127 -16.75 9.28 2.99
CA THR A 127 -15.97 10.35 2.34
C THR A 127 -14.58 9.86 1.89
N PRO A 128 -14.00 10.46 0.84
CA PRO A 128 -12.66 10.09 0.34
C PRO A 128 -11.49 10.68 1.15
N HIS A 129 -11.79 11.42 2.22
CA HIS A 129 -10.83 12.12 3.06
C HIS A 129 -11.15 11.87 4.53
N ASP A 130 -10.18 11.35 5.26
CA ASP A 130 -10.31 11.09 6.68
C ASP A 130 -10.15 12.41 7.48
N ASP A 131 -10.91 12.54 8.55
CA ASP A 131 -10.96 13.77 9.35
C ASP A 131 -9.76 13.86 10.30
N TYR A 132 -9.05 14.99 10.28
CA TYR A 132 -7.87 15.16 11.12
C TYR A 132 -8.26 15.48 12.58
N ILE A 133 -7.91 14.58 13.51
CA ILE A 133 -8.16 14.78 14.95
C ILE A 133 -7.09 15.69 15.56
N GLY A 134 -5.82 15.31 15.41
CA GLY A 134 -4.71 16.02 16.03
C GLY A 134 -3.37 15.29 15.90
N LYS A 135 -2.34 15.83 16.56
CA LYS A 135 -0.99 15.25 16.55
C LYS A 135 -0.24 15.53 17.84
N PHE A 136 0.82 14.78 18.06
CA PHE A 136 1.84 15.10 19.05
C PHE A 136 3.23 14.72 18.54
N LYS A 137 4.25 15.17 19.28
CA LYS A 137 5.65 14.85 19.05
C LYS A 137 6.32 14.50 20.38
N THR A 138 7.24 13.56 20.37
CA THR A 138 8.06 13.21 21.53
C THR A 138 9.42 12.67 21.11
N ASN A 139 10.40 12.73 21.99
CA ASN A 139 11.68 12.06 21.78
C ASN A 139 11.52 10.53 21.97
N ILE A 140 12.53 9.77 21.57
CA ILE A 140 12.55 8.31 21.71
C ILE A 140 13.14 7.81 23.04
N GLU A 141 13.17 8.65 24.08
CA GLU A 141 13.64 8.21 25.40
C GLU A 141 12.72 7.13 25.98
N ALA A 142 13.33 6.11 26.57
CA ALA A 142 12.61 4.99 27.16
C ALA A 142 11.74 5.43 28.34
N GLY A 143 10.57 4.80 28.46
CA GLY A 143 9.59 5.08 29.50
C GLY A 143 8.16 5.07 28.96
N GLU A 144 7.22 5.12 29.89
CA GLU A 144 5.82 5.35 29.59
C GLU A 144 5.54 6.85 29.48
N LYS A 145 4.74 7.24 28.49
CA LYS A 145 4.43 8.64 28.18
C LYS A 145 2.94 8.79 27.97
N GLU A 146 2.38 9.83 28.59
CA GLU A 146 1.05 10.35 28.31
C GLU A 146 1.21 11.74 27.67
N LEU A 147 0.64 11.92 26.48
CA LEU A 147 0.89 13.08 25.63
C LEU A 147 -0.43 13.71 25.20
N ASP A 148 -0.53 15.04 25.32
CA ASP A 148 -1.69 15.79 24.86
C ASP A 148 -1.77 15.80 23.31
N ILE A 149 -2.96 15.50 22.78
CA ILE A 149 -3.23 15.52 21.36
C ILE A 149 -3.55 16.95 20.93
N GLN A 150 -2.67 17.52 20.11
CA GLN A 150 -2.80 18.89 19.64
C GLN A 150 -3.66 18.95 18.38
N GLY A 151 -4.82 19.58 18.49
CA GLY A 151 -5.71 19.84 17.36
C GLY A 151 -5.25 20.99 16.44
N PRO A 152 -5.93 21.19 15.29
CA PRO A 152 -5.70 22.36 14.44
C PRO A 152 -6.15 23.66 15.15
N LEU A 153 -5.58 24.80 14.74
CA LEU A 153 -5.75 26.17 15.28
C LEU A 153 -7.09 26.42 16.03
N PHE A 154 -7.01 27.07 17.19
CA PHE A 154 -8.10 27.44 18.12
C PHE A 154 -8.75 26.32 18.94
N ARG A 155 -8.46 25.02 18.70
CA ARG A 155 -8.91 23.91 19.57
C ARG A 155 -7.73 23.03 19.95
N LYS A 156 -7.02 23.44 21.01
CA LYS A 156 -5.69 22.90 21.36
C LYS A 156 -5.72 21.50 21.96
N ASP A 157 -6.71 21.17 22.77
CA ASP A 157 -6.77 19.89 23.47
C ASP A 157 -7.82 18.99 22.82
N ARG A 158 -7.39 17.82 22.36
CA ARG A 158 -8.20 16.81 21.67
C ARG A 158 -8.09 15.44 22.36
N GLY A 159 -7.77 15.44 23.65
CA GLY A 159 -7.57 14.23 24.45
C GLY A 159 -6.10 13.89 24.65
N THR A 160 -5.84 12.74 25.26
CA THR A 160 -4.49 12.25 25.55
C THR A 160 -4.18 10.95 24.81
N PHE A 161 -2.90 10.68 24.59
CA PHE A 161 -2.40 9.45 23.98
C PHE A 161 -1.33 8.83 24.89
N ARG A 162 -1.47 7.53 25.19
CA ARG A 162 -0.51 6.76 25.98
C ARG A 162 0.32 5.82 25.11
N LEU A 163 1.63 5.86 25.32
CA LEU A 163 2.58 4.95 24.69
C LEU A 163 3.72 4.58 25.64
N ARG A 164 4.40 3.47 25.34
CA ARG A 164 5.60 3.04 26.05
C ARG A 164 6.73 2.84 25.05
N ILE A 165 7.90 3.38 25.39
CA ILE A 165 9.12 3.25 24.59
C ILE A 165 10.13 2.41 25.38
N GLU A 166 10.72 1.43 24.72
CA GLU A 166 11.87 0.68 25.19
C GLU A 166 13.01 0.86 24.20
N THR A 167 14.23 1.07 24.70
CA THR A 167 15.42 1.24 23.86
C THR A 167 16.52 0.30 24.32
N LYS A 168 17.28 -0.22 23.36
CA LYS A 168 18.53 -0.94 23.61
C LYS A 168 19.60 -0.36 22.69
N PRO A 169 20.86 -0.23 23.14
CA PRO A 169 21.96 0.13 22.23
C PRO A 169 22.00 -0.82 21.04
N SER A 170 22.11 -0.29 19.82
CA SER A 170 22.19 -1.14 18.62
C SER A 170 23.52 -1.90 18.63
N THR A 171 23.46 -3.22 18.44
CA THR A 171 24.64 -4.12 18.52
C THR A 171 25.56 -4.00 17.30
N ASP A 172 25.02 -3.60 16.16
CA ASP A 172 25.76 -3.29 14.93
C ASP A 172 25.18 -2.00 14.34
N PRO A 173 25.72 -0.81 14.65
CA PRO A 173 25.18 0.47 14.18
C PRO A 173 25.38 0.70 12.66
N ALA A 174 25.72 -0.35 11.89
CA ALA A 174 25.85 -0.31 10.45
C ALA A 174 24.48 -0.13 9.76
N GLU A 175 24.52 0.55 8.63
CA GLU A 175 23.39 0.79 7.74
C GLU A 175 22.62 -0.52 7.40
N PRO A 176 21.30 -0.45 7.21
CA PRO A 176 20.48 0.75 7.09
C PRO A 176 19.97 1.28 8.44
N LYS A 177 19.90 2.61 8.57
CA LYS A 177 19.19 3.28 9.68
C LYS A 177 17.67 3.23 9.50
N TYR A 178 16.95 3.34 10.61
CA TYR A 178 15.48 3.29 10.63
C TYR A 178 14.90 2.00 10.05
N LEU A 179 15.60 0.89 10.26
CA LEU A 179 15.25 -0.41 9.69
C LEU A 179 14.05 -1.00 10.42
N PHE A 180 12.97 -1.28 9.70
CA PHE A 180 11.80 -1.96 10.27
C PHE A 180 12.18 -3.37 10.78
N ASP A 181 11.80 -3.66 12.03
CA ASP A 181 12.13 -4.91 12.74
C ASP A 181 10.87 -5.62 13.26
N GLY A 182 9.74 -5.31 12.64
CA GLY A 182 8.47 -5.99 12.92
C GLY A 182 7.60 -5.32 14.00
N PRO A 183 6.59 -6.06 14.47
CA PRO A 183 6.10 -7.34 13.93
C PRO A 183 5.56 -7.19 12.50
N ILE A 184 5.61 -8.26 11.70
CA ILE A 184 5.10 -8.29 10.33
C ILE A 184 3.57 -8.20 10.38
N ARG A 185 3.04 -7.01 10.10
CA ARG A 185 1.60 -6.78 9.99
C ARG A 185 1.15 -6.97 8.56
N TYR A 186 -0.02 -7.56 8.39
CA TYR A 186 -0.77 -7.45 7.14
C TYR A 186 -2.01 -6.59 7.31
N SER A 187 -2.44 -6.02 6.20
CA SER A 187 -3.78 -5.49 6.00
C SER A 187 -4.37 -6.06 4.72
N ARG A 188 -5.60 -6.59 4.83
CA ARG A 188 -6.46 -6.97 3.71
C ARG A 188 -7.39 -5.81 3.44
N HIS A 189 -7.31 -5.28 2.24
CA HIS A 189 -8.21 -4.24 1.76
C HIS A 189 -9.17 -4.85 0.76
N PHE A 190 -10.46 -4.60 0.95
CA PHE A 190 -11.47 -4.87 -0.06
C PHE A 190 -12.38 -3.65 -0.15
N SER A 191 -12.80 -3.29 -1.36
CA SER A 191 -13.68 -2.15 -1.59
C SER A 191 -15.05 -2.62 -2.07
N PRO A 192 -16.10 -2.49 -1.25
CA PRO A 192 -17.47 -2.77 -1.69
C PRO A 192 -17.89 -1.91 -2.89
N LEU A 193 -17.33 -0.71 -3.00
CA LEU A 193 -17.53 0.16 -4.16
C LEU A 193 -16.94 -0.48 -5.42
N VAL A 194 -15.74 -1.07 -5.33
CA VAL A 194 -15.16 -1.84 -6.44
C VAL A 194 -16.07 -2.99 -6.84
N GLY A 195 -16.52 -3.82 -5.89
CA GLY A 195 -17.43 -4.93 -6.19
C GLY A 195 -18.70 -4.51 -6.92
N LYS A 196 -19.34 -3.42 -6.46
CA LYS A 196 -20.52 -2.83 -7.14
C LYS A 196 -20.20 -2.25 -8.51
N LEU A 197 -19.03 -1.66 -8.69
CA LEU A 197 -18.59 -1.02 -9.94
C LEU A 197 -18.23 -2.06 -11.01
N THR A 198 -17.70 -3.23 -10.58
CA THR A 198 -17.29 -4.33 -11.46
C THR A 198 -18.35 -5.39 -11.65
N ASN A 199 -19.47 -5.34 -10.92
CA ASN A 199 -20.54 -6.33 -10.96
C ASN A 199 -20.00 -7.76 -10.69
N ILE A 200 -19.07 -7.88 -9.74
CA ILE A 200 -18.45 -9.14 -9.30
C ILE A 200 -18.93 -9.44 -7.88
N ASP A 201 -19.50 -10.63 -7.70
CA ASP A 201 -20.09 -11.07 -6.41
C ASP A 201 -19.07 -11.76 -5.48
N ASP A 202 -17.77 -11.78 -5.83
CA ASP A 202 -16.68 -12.33 -5.01
C ASP A 202 -15.63 -11.23 -4.70
N ALA A 203 -15.59 -10.79 -3.45
CA ALA A 203 -14.66 -9.80 -2.92
C ALA A 203 -13.23 -10.26 -2.80
N ARG A 204 -12.98 -11.56 -2.84
CA ARG A 204 -11.61 -12.04 -2.94
C ARG A 204 -10.99 -11.67 -4.28
N LEU A 205 -11.79 -11.67 -5.34
CA LEU A 205 -11.39 -11.23 -6.69
C LEU A 205 -11.18 -9.72 -6.81
N TYR A 206 -11.28 -8.94 -5.73
CA TYR A 206 -10.81 -7.57 -5.70
C TYR A 206 -10.12 -7.19 -4.38
N SER A 207 -9.76 -8.20 -3.57
CA SER A 207 -9.00 -8.00 -2.35
C SER A 207 -7.53 -7.76 -2.69
N THR A 208 -6.92 -6.85 -1.95
CA THR A 208 -5.46 -6.65 -1.97
C THR A 208 -4.90 -6.83 -0.58
N TRP A 209 -3.71 -7.38 -0.51
CA TRP A 209 -2.96 -7.52 0.72
C TRP A 209 -1.76 -6.58 0.68
N LYS A 210 -1.45 -6.01 1.84
CA LYS A 210 -0.25 -5.24 2.10
C LYS A 210 0.41 -5.80 3.35
N MET A 211 1.71 -6.07 3.28
CA MET A 211 2.51 -6.58 4.39
C MET A 211 3.83 -5.83 4.48
N TYR A 212 4.27 -5.44 5.67
CA TYR A 212 5.59 -4.83 5.84
C TYR A 212 6.62 -5.93 6.08
N LEU A 213 7.65 -5.99 5.23
CA LEU A 213 8.71 -6.98 5.35
C LEU A 213 9.89 -6.39 6.13
N VAL A 214 10.50 -7.20 7.00
CA VAL A 214 11.78 -6.87 7.63
C VAL A 214 12.93 -7.06 6.64
N ASP A 215 14.03 -6.33 6.86
CA ASP A 215 15.31 -6.49 6.15
C ASP A 215 15.30 -6.25 4.64
N VAL A 216 14.23 -5.69 4.05
CA VAL A 216 14.20 -5.36 2.61
C VAL A 216 15.43 -4.56 2.15
N PRO A 217 15.87 -3.47 2.84
CA PRO A 217 17.05 -2.74 2.42
C PRO A 217 18.37 -3.49 2.72
N VAL A 218 18.37 -4.50 3.61
CA VAL A 218 19.54 -5.35 3.86
C VAL A 218 19.76 -6.32 2.70
N TYR A 219 18.68 -6.96 2.23
CA TYR A 219 18.72 -7.90 1.10
C TYR A 219 18.95 -7.18 -0.23
N PHE A 220 18.21 -6.11 -0.49
CA PHE A 220 18.26 -5.39 -1.77
C PHE A 220 19.32 -4.29 -1.82
N LYS A 221 19.83 -3.80 -0.67
CA LYS A 221 20.81 -2.70 -0.60
C LYS A 221 20.32 -1.48 -1.40
N ASP A 222 21.15 -0.94 -2.28
CA ASP A 222 20.81 0.17 -3.19
C ASP A 222 20.28 -0.32 -4.55
N VAL A 223 19.90 -1.60 -4.66
CA VAL A 223 19.31 -2.14 -5.89
C VAL A 223 17.83 -1.78 -5.95
N TYR A 224 17.45 -1.14 -7.06
CA TYR A 224 16.08 -0.79 -7.40
C TYR A 224 15.82 -1.23 -8.85
N GLN A 225 14.64 -1.81 -9.09
CA GLN A 225 14.19 -2.17 -10.41
C GLN A 225 13.37 -1.03 -11.01
N HIS A 226 13.91 -0.38 -12.04
CA HIS A 226 13.18 0.60 -12.83
C HIS A 226 12.13 -0.07 -13.73
N TRP A 227 11.10 0.69 -14.13
CA TRP A 227 10.12 0.20 -15.10
C TRP A 227 10.79 -0.19 -16.43
N ASN A 228 10.19 -1.15 -17.12
CA ASN A 228 10.70 -1.72 -18.36
C ASN A 228 10.45 -0.76 -19.52
N VAL A 229 11.49 0.01 -19.86
CA VAL A 229 11.48 0.98 -20.96
C VAL A 229 11.23 0.37 -22.34
N ASN A 230 11.35 -0.94 -22.50
CA ASN A 230 11.12 -1.66 -23.74
C ASN A 230 9.71 -2.26 -23.84
N TYR A 231 8.89 -2.15 -22.79
CA TYR A 231 7.53 -2.69 -22.76
C TYR A 231 6.49 -1.63 -23.10
N LYS A 232 5.75 -1.82 -24.20
CA LYS A 232 4.78 -0.84 -24.72
C LYS A 232 3.73 -0.40 -23.69
N ALA A 233 3.23 -1.32 -22.88
CA ALA A 233 2.24 -0.96 -21.86
C ALA A 233 2.86 -0.19 -20.69
N ALA A 234 4.13 -0.41 -20.35
CA ALA A 234 4.82 0.44 -19.39
C ALA A 234 5.13 1.83 -19.99
N GLN A 235 5.53 1.90 -21.26
CA GLN A 235 5.75 3.17 -21.97
C GLN A 235 4.48 4.04 -22.00
N SER A 236 3.30 3.44 -22.17
CA SER A 236 2.04 4.20 -22.15
C SER A 236 1.75 4.81 -20.78
N ILE A 237 2.15 4.14 -19.69
CA ILE A 237 2.01 4.61 -18.31
C ILE A 237 3.06 5.66 -17.98
N PHE A 238 4.33 5.40 -18.22
CA PHE A 238 5.47 6.23 -17.77
C PHE A 238 5.94 7.27 -18.80
N GLY A 239 5.30 7.33 -19.98
CA GLY A 239 5.57 8.36 -20.97
C GLY A 239 5.31 9.79 -20.47
N SER A 240 5.85 10.77 -21.18
CA SER A 240 5.72 12.20 -20.85
C SER A 240 4.48 12.87 -21.46
N GLY A 241 3.71 12.16 -22.29
CA GLY A 241 2.55 12.71 -23.00
C GLY A 241 1.30 12.90 -22.13
N PRO A 242 0.33 13.71 -22.59
CA PRO A 242 -0.93 13.95 -21.87
C PRO A 242 -1.73 12.65 -21.64
N THR A 243 -1.66 11.70 -22.57
CA THR A 243 -2.27 10.37 -22.42
C THR A 243 -1.66 9.59 -21.26
N SER A 244 -0.34 9.60 -21.12
CA SER A 244 0.36 8.92 -20.01
C SER A 244 0.02 9.54 -18.67
N LEU A 245 -0.09 10.86 -18.59
CA LEU A 245 -0.58 11.56 -17.39
C LEU A 245 -2.00 11.14 -17.01
N ALA A 246 -2.91 11.02 -17.99
CA ALA A 246 -4.28 10.57 -17.75
C ALA A 246 -4.33 9.10 -17.27
N ILE A 247 -3.52 8.22 -17.87
CA ILE A 247 -3.39 6.82 -17.42
C ILE A 247 -2.88 6.76 -15.98
N ARG A 248 -1.81 7.50 -15.64
CA ARG A 248 -1.29 7.54 -14.26
C ARG A 248 -2.32 8.07 -13.28
N ALA A 249 -3.05 9.13 -13.63
CA ALA A 249 -4.12 9.66 -12.77
C ALA A 249 -5.19 8.60 -12.47
N GLY A 250 -5.58 7.81 -13.47
CA GLY A 250 -6.49 6.69 -13.29
C GLY A 250 -5.91 5.59 -12.40
N ILE A 251 -4.64 5.23 -12.59
CA ILE A 251 -3.96 4.25 -11.74
C ILE A 251 -3.83 4.74 -10.29
N HIS A 252 -3.47 6.01 -10.05
CA HIS A 252 -3.42 6.59 -8.71
C HIS A 252 -4.79 6.54 -8.01
N ALA A 253 -5.86 6.86 -8.74
CA ALA A 253 -7.22 6.75 -8.21
C ALA A 253 -7.57 5.29 -7.87
N GLY A 254 -7.24 4.34 -8.76
CA GLY A 254 -7.40 2.91 -8.53
C GLY A 254 -6.61 2.41 -7.32
N HIS A 255 -5.34 2.81 -7.20
CA HIS A 255 -4.46 2.46 -6.08
C HIS A 255 -5.06 2.97 -4.76
N LYS A 256 -5.44 4.25 -4.72
CA LYS A 256 -6.05 4.86 -3.53
C LYS A 256 -7.32 4.13 -3.13
N MET A 257 -8.14 3.69 -4.09
CA MET A 257 -9.36 2.94 -3.81
C MET A 257 -9.08 1.51 -3.33
N LEU A 258 -8.09 0.83 -3.92
CA LEU A 258 -7.70 -0.53 -3.54
C LEU A 258 -7.10 -0.61 -2.15
N TYR A 259 -6.23 0.34 -1.81
CA TYR A 259 -5.55 0.42 -0.52
C TYR A 259 -6.24 1.39 0.45
N ALA A 260 -7.47 1.81 0.14
CA ALA A 260 -8.27 2.63 1.03
C ALA A 260 -8.44 1.90 2.37
N ARG A 261 -8.36 2.67 3.45
CA ARG A 261 -8.77 2.16 4.77
C ARG A 261 -10.29 2.05 4.80
N SER A 262 -10.78 1.09 5.55
CA SER A 262 -12.19 0.90 5.86
C SER A 262 -12.26 0.16 7.19
N THR A 263 -13.35 0.35 7.93
CA THR A 263 -13.68 -0.45 9.11
C THR A 263 -13.86 -1.93 8.78
N SER A 264 -14.11 -2.26 7.51
CA SER A 264 -14.20 -3.62 7.00
C SER A 264 -12.85 -4.27 6.69
N ASN A 265 -11.73 -3.53 6.66
CA ASN A 265 -10.43 -4.11 6.35
C ASN A 265 -10.02 -5.17 7.39
N GLY A 266 -9.47 -6.28 6.92
CA GLY A 266 -8.87 -7.31 7.79
C GLY A 266 -7.44 -6.92 8.17
N PHE A 267 -7.02 -7.25 9.37
CA PHE A 267 -5.67 -6.97 9.87
C PHE A 267 -5.16 -8.15 10.69
N GLY A 268 -3.85 -8.23 10.86
CA GLY A 268 -3.27 -9.22 11.76
C GLY A 268 -1.75 -9.16 11.79
N ILE A 269 -1.18 -9.93 12.69
CA ILE A 269 0.26 -10.10 12.85
C ILE A 269 0.63 -11.51 12.43
N ILE A 270 1.55 -11.61 11.48
CA ILE A 270 2.14 -12.89 11.08
C ILE A 270 3.25 -13.25 12.06
N GLN A 271 3.12 -14.42 12.69
CA GLN A 271 4.11 -14.97 13.62
C GLN A 271 4.71 -16.28 13.11
N SER A 272 4.05 -16.94 12.14
CA SER A 272 4.43 -18.24 11.64
C SER A 272 4.08 -18.44 10.16
N ALA A 273 4.63 -19.49 9.55
CA ALA A 273 4.23 -19.93 8.22
C ALA A 273 2.75 -20.36 8.17
N GLU A 274 2.20 -20.91 9.25
CA GLU A 274 0.78 -21.28 9.33
C GLU A 274 -0.13 -20.06 9.17
N ASP A 275 0.22 -18.92 9.78
CA ASP A 275 -0.53 -17.67 9.62
C ASP A 275 -0.55 -17.19 8.16
N ILE A 276 0.57 -17.38 7.43
CA ILE A 276 0.64 -17.10 6.00
C ILE A 276 -0.28 -18.02 5.22
N MET A 277 -0.26 -19.33 5.51
CA MET A 277 -1.12 -20.29 4.81
C MET A 277 -2.60 -19.95 4.99
N LYS A 278 -3.01 -19.54 6.21
CA LYS A 278 -4.38 -19.11 6.49
C LYS A 278 -4.85 -17.93 5.63
N LEU A 279 -3.96 -17.01 5.23
CA LEU A 279 -4.31 -15.91 4.31
C LEU A 279 -4.75 -16.41 2.91
N PHE A 280 -4.32 -17.61 2.52
CA PHE A 280 -4.57 -18.19 1.21
C PHE A 280 -5.67 -19.26 1.20
N GLU A 281 -6.30 -19.58 2.33
CA GLU A 281 -7.44 -20.51 2.42
C GLU A 281 -8.70 -19.93 1.79
N GLY A 282 -9.42 -20.70 0.96
CA GLY A 282 -10.54 -20.30 0.10
C GLY A 282 -11.77 -19.66 0.76
N GLY A 283 -11.96 -19.85 2.06
CA GLY A 283 -13.24 -19.70 2.76
C GLY A 283 -13.32 -18.71 3.89
N SER A 284 -12.25 -17.97 4.15
CA SER A 284 -12.37 -16.78 4.97
C SER A 284 -11.52 -15.68 4.38
N LEU A 285 -12.13 -14.51 4.25
CA LEU A 285 -11.38 -13.31 3.97
C LEU A 285 -10.61 -12.89 5.24
N ASP A 286 -11.19 -13.10 6.43
CA ASP A 286 -10.59 -12.80 7.74
C ASP A 286 -10.25 -14.11 8.47
N PRO A 287 -9.04 -14.66 8.28
CA PRO A 287 -8.69 -15.95 8.87
C PRO A 287 -8.67 -15.87 10.41
N LYS A 288 -9.36 -16.81 11.04
CA LYS A 288 -9.42 -16.92 12.51
C LYS A 288 -8.11 -17.43 13.08
N GLY A 289 -7.79 -17.00 14.29
CA GLY A 289 -6.62 -17.50 15.03
C GLY A 289 -5.28 -16.96 14.51
N ILE A 290 -5.31 -15.88 13.75
CA ILE A 290 -4.15 -15.02 13.55
C ILE A 290 -4.20 -13.93 14.62
N LEU A 291 -3.07 -13.63 15.25
CA LEU A 291 -3.02 -12.60 16.28
C LEU A 291 -3.51 -11.24 15.74
N GLY A 292 -4.59 -10.73 16.34
CA GLY A 292 -5.19 -9.43 16.00
C GLY A 292 -6.20 -9.45 14.85
N SER A 293 -6.51 -10.62 14.26
CA SER A 293 -7.55 -10.72 13.22
C SER A 293 -8.96 -10.87 13.78
N ASP A 294 -9.12 -11.40 15.00
CA ASP A 294 -10.42 -11.80 15.55
C ASP A 294 -11.34 -10.63 16.00
N ARG A 295 -10.98 -9.36 15.72
CA ARG A 295 -11.79 -8.13 15.99
C ARG A 295 -12.56 -8.11 17.31
N GLU A 296 -11.88 -8.50 18.40
CA GLU A 296 -12.45 -8.66 19.73
C GLU A 296 -13.02 -7.36 20.33
N ASP A 297 -12.67 -6.22 19.76
CA ASP A 297 -13.14 -4.88 20.15
C ASP A 297 -14.54 -4.53 19.62
N LEU A 298 -15.09 -5.32 18.71
CA LEU A 298 -16.42 -5.11 18.13
C LEU A 298 -17.52 -5.77 18.97
N SER A 299 -18.71 -5.15 19.01
CA SER A 299 -19.88 -5.80 19.59
C SER A 299 -20.32 -7.01 18.75
N GLN A 300 -21.03 -7.96 19.36
CA GLN A 300 -21.56 -9.13 18.64
C GLN A 300 -22.41 -8.76 17.41
N GLU A 301 -23.17 -7.66 17.50
CA GLU A 301 -23.99 -7.17 16.39
C GLU A 301 -23.13 -6.60 15.24
N GLU A 302 -22.02 -5.94 15.56
CA GLU A 302 -21.08 -5.40 14.57
C GLU A 302 -20.27 -6.52 13.92
N GLN A 303 -19.82 -7.50 14.71
CA GLN A 303 -19.19 -8.72 14.22
C GLN A 303 -20.14 -9.45 13.26
N SER A 304 -21.41 -9.66 13.63
CA SER A 304 -22.37 -10.35 12.75
C SER A 304 -22.63 -9.60 11.45
N LYS A 305 -22.66 -8.26 11.48
CA LYS A 305 -22.84 -7.44 10.27
C LYS A 305 -21.64 -7.53 9.33
N ILE A 306 -20.42 -7.55 9.88
CA ILE A 306 -19.20 -7.74 9.10
C ILE A 306 -19.12 -9.15 8.55
N GLU A 307 -19.43 -10.16 9.36
CA GLU A 307 -19.50 -11.56 8.91
C GLU A 307 -20.52 -11.76 7.79
N GLU A 308 -21.68 -11.09 7.85
CA GLU A 308 -22.68 -11.10 6.77
C GLU A 308 -22.13 -10.44 5.49
N VAL A 309 -21.45 -9.30 5.61
CA VAL A 309 -20.78 -8.63 4.48
C VAL A 309 -19.68 -9.52 3.89
N ASP A 310 -18.83 -10.11 4.73
CA ASP A 310 -17.73 -10.99 4.33
C ASP A 310 -18.25 -12.30 3.71
N ALA A 311 -19.39 -12.84 4.18
CA ALA A 311 -20.05 -14.01 3.60
C ALA A 311 -20.66 -13.74 2.22
N LEU A 312 -21.33 -12.59 2.04
CA LEU A 312 -21.81 -12.12 0.74
C LEU A 312 -20.66 -11.83 -0.24
N ALA A 313 -19.49 -11.50 0.31
CA ALA A 313 -18.26 -11.19 -0.38
C ALA A 313 -17.38 -12.42 -0.68
N ALA A 314 -17.69 -13.61 -0.18
CA ALA A 314 -16.92 -14.83 -0.42
C ALA A 314 -17.87 -16.01 -0.68
N PRO A 315 -18.50 -16.10 -1.87
CA PRO A 315 -19.42 -17.19 -2.20
C PRO A 315 -18.74 -18.57 -2.17
N THR A 316 -17.41 -18.62 -2.15
CA THR A 316 -16.62 -19.83 -1.90
C THR A 316 -16.77 -20.39 -0.49
N ASN A 317 -17.36 -19.68 0.46
CA ASN A 317 -17.62 -20.16 1.83
C ASN A 317 -18.56 -21.36 1.87
N GLU A 318 -19.46 -21.50 0.89
CA GLU A 318 -20.34 -22.66 0.76
C GLU A 318 -19.63 -23.90 0.21
N SER A 319 -18.39 -23.74 -0.29
CA SER A 319 -17.58 -24.87 -0.74
C SER A 319 -17.15 -25.74 0.44
N PRO A 320 -17.26 -27.07 0.37
CA PRO A 320 -16.69 -27.95 1.40
C PRO A 320 -15.16 -27.79 1.51
N PHE A 321 -14.50 -27.19 0.51
CA PHE A 321 -13.05 -26.97 0.46
C PHE A 321 -12.63 -25.55 0.83
N ALA A 322 -13.53 -24.75 1.40
CA ALA A 322 -13.24 -23.37 1.76
C ALA A 322 -12.10 -23.26 2.80
N HIS A 323 -11.94 -24.26 3.67
CA HIS A 323 -10.83 -24.37 4.62
C HIS A 323 -9.47 -24.71 3.98
N ARG A 324 -9.42 -24.98 2.67
CA ARG A 324 -8.19 -25.35 1.96
C ARG A 324 -7.63 -24.17 1.18
N ILE A 325 -6.33 -24.23 0.88
CA ILE A 325 -5.66 -23.23 0.04
C ILE A 325 -6.35 -23.11 -1.32
N LYS A 326 -6.62 -21.87 -1.71
CA LYS A 326 -7.21 -21.54 -3.00
C LYS A 326 -6.16 -21.75 -4.10
N PRO A 327 -6.46 -22.48 -5.18
CA PRO A 327 -5.62 -22.52 -6.37
C PRO A 327 -5.73 -21.19 -7.11
N ALA A 328 -4.84 -20.26 -6.78
CA ALA A 328 -4.82 -18.92 -7.32
C ALA A 328 -3.38 -18.46 -7.58
N VAL A 329 -3.23 -17.66 -8.63
CA VAL A 329 -1.98 -16.97 -8.96
C VAL A 329 -2.10 -15.54 -8.50
N TYR A 330 -1.08 -15.01 -7.83
CA TYR A 330 -1.07 -13.68 -7.24
C TYR A 330 -0.03 -12.81 -7.92
N THR A 331 -0.42 -11.60 -8.31
CA THR A 331 0.50 -10.56 -8.77
C THR A 331 1.06 -9.82 -7.57
N TYR A 332 2.37 -9.56 -7.50
CA TYR A 332 2.97 -8.84 -6.37
C TYR A 332 4.01 -7.80 -6.77
N ILE A 333 4.20 -6.81 -5.89
CA ILE A 333 5.36 -5.92 -5.87
C ILE A 333 5.94 -5.83 -4.45
N ILE A 334 7.25 -5.63 -4.35
CA ILE A 334 7.92 -5.16 -3.14
C ILE A 334 8.23 -3.68 -3.36
N SER A 335 7.54 -2.84 -2.61
CA SER A 335 7.57 -1.38 -2.75
C SER A 335 8.94 -0.82 -2.37
N ALA A 336 9.45 0.11 -3.19
CA ALA A 336 10.65 0.87 -2.86
C ALA A 336 10.39 2.05 -1.90
N GLN A 337 9.12 2.40 -1.68
CA GLN A 337 8.73 3.58 -0.90
C GLN A 337 8.61 3.29 0.59
N ASP A 338 8.16 2.09 0.94
CA ASP A 338 7.78 1.71 2.31
C ASP A 338 8.08 0.25 2.64
N ASP A 339 8.90 -0.43 1.82
CA ASP A 339 9.35 -1.81 2.00
C ASP A 339 8.21 -2.84 2.16
N SER A 340 7.01 -2.49 1.67
CA SER A 340 5.84 -3.37 1.76
C SER A 340 5.73 -4.33 0.58
N LEU A 341 5.44 -5.59 0.87
CA LEU A 341 4.91 -6.57 -0.07
C LEU A 341 3.43 -6.27 -0.30
N ARG A 342 3.06 -6.03 -1.55
CA ARG A 342 1.70 -5.69 -1.97
C ARG A 342 1.27 -6.66 -3.05
N PHE A 343 0.13 -7.32 -2.89
CA PHE A 343 -0.32 -8.34 -3.84
C PHE A 343 -1.84 -8.47 -3.95
N SER A 344 -2.29 -9.08 -5.04
CA SER A 344 -3.69 -9.48 -5.26
C SER A 344 -3.77 -10.68 -6.21
N GLU A 345 -4.92 -11.34 -6.26
CA GLU A 345 -5.17 -12.41 -7.22
C GLU A 345 -5.09 -11.90 -8.68
N THR A 346 -4.50 -12.71 -9.55
CA THR A 346 -4.26 -12.40 -10.96
C THR A 346 -5.46 -12.81 -11.78
N GLY A 347 -6.08 -11.83 -12.48
CA GLY A 347 -7.25 -12.08 -13.34
C GLY A 347 -8.55 -11.50 -12.79
N ALA A 348 -8.54 -11.09 -11.53
CA ALA A 348 -9.51 -10.22 -10.89
C ALA A 348 -10.07 -9.12 -11.83
N ALA A 349 -11.37 -9.14 -12.13
CA ALA A 349 -11.93 -8.33 -13.22
C ALA A 349 -11.78 -6.81 -13.03
N PHE A 350 -11.66 -6.33 -11.79
CA PHE A 350 -11.27 -4.94 -11.51
C PHE A 350 -9.92 -4.57 -12.14
N PHE A 351 -8.95 -5.47 -12.06
CA PHE A 351 -7.57 -5.24 -12.49
C PHE A 351 -7.37 -5.39 -14.00
N VAL A 352 -8.34 -6.01 -14.69
CA VAL A 352 -8.35 -6.17 -16.15
C VAL A 352 -8.46 -4.82 -16.86
N ASP A 353 -9.13 -3.86 -16.25
CA ASP A 353 -9.32 -2.50 -16.77
C ASP A 353 -8.08 -1.61 -16.65
N PHE A 354 -7.06 -2.02 -15.88
CA PHE A 354 -5.84 -1.25 -15.68
C PHE A 354 -4.73 -1.72 -16.63
N ALA A 355 -3.98 -0.74 -17.18
CA ALA A 355 -2.89 -0.99 -18.12
C ALA A 355 -1.74 -1.84 -17.53
N SER A 356 -1.62 -1.91 -16.20
CA SER A 356 -0.68 -2.78 -15.50
C SER A 356 -1.08 -2.98 -14.04
N LYS A 357 -1.19 -4.24 -13.60
CA LYS A 357 -1.43 -4.61 -12.20
C LYS A 357 -0.24 -4.25 -11.30
N HIS A 358 0.99 -4.49 -11.77
CA HIS A 358 2.20 -4.11 -11.04
C HIS A 358 2.29 -2.60 -10.84
N ALA A 359 1.99 -1.80 -11.87
CA ALA A 359 1.96 -0.34 -11.75
C ALA A 359 0.86 0.12 -10.79
N LEU A 360 -0.29 -0.57 -10.77
CA LEU A 360 -1.36 -0.31 -9.83
C LEU A 360 -0.95 -0.56 -8.38
N HIS A 361 -0.30 -1.68 -8.07
CA HIS A 361 0.22 -1.92 -6.72
C HIS A 361 1.34 -0.96 -6.31
N ALA A 362 2.17 -0.55 -7.27
CA ALA A 362 3.27 0.36 -7.07
C ALA A 362 2.87 1.85 -7.08
N ASP A 363 1.58 2.17 -7.23
CA ASP A 363 1.07 3.54 -7.35
C ASP A 363 1.80 4.36 -8.43
N CYS A 364 2.06 3.74 -9.59
CA CYS A 364 2.89 4.30 -10.66
C CYS A 364 4.28 4.77 -10.21
N ALA A 365 4.88 4.15 -9.19
CA ALA A 365 6.29 4.38 -8.89
C ALA A 365 7.16 3.94 -10.07
N GLU A 366 8.11 4.78 -10.49
CA GLU A 366 9.05 4.44 -11.56
C GLU A 366 10.00 3.31 -11.17
N GLN A 367 10.12 3.01 -9.88
CA GLN A 367 11.00 1.98 -9.35
C GLN A 367 10.31 1.17 -8.24
N VAL A 368 10.62 -0.12 -8.19
CA VAL A 368 10.25 -1.06 -7.12
C VAL A 368 11.51 -1.77 -6.60
N ARG A 369 11.46 -2.44 -5.46
CA ARG A 369 12.53 -3.36 -5.06
C ARG A 369 12.49 -4.63 -5.90
N TYR A 370 11.29 -5.17 -6.08
CA TYR A 370 11.05 -6.35 -6.89
C TYR A 370 9.57 -6.48 -7.29
N SER A 371 9.27 -7.37 -8.24
CA SER A 371 7.90 -7.66 -8.65
C SER A 371 7.82 -8.95 -9.46
N GLY A 372 6.69 -9.65 -9.39
CA GLY A 372 6.46 -10.85 -10.16
C GLY A 372 5.05 -11.37 -9.95
N GLU A 373 4.93 -12.68 -10.07
CA GLU A 373 3.78 -13.47 -9.69
C GLU A 373 4.19 -14.58 -8.71
N PHE A 374 3.24 -15.12 -7.98
CA PHE A 374 3.44 -16.32 -7.16
C PHE A 374 2.16 -17.14 -7.05
N HIS A 375 2.29 -18.42 -6.74
CA HIS A 375 1.17 -19.26 -6.36
C HIS A 375 1.61 -20.33 -5.38
N LEU A 376 0.64 -20.87 -4.65
CA LEU A 376 0.85 -22.00 -3.76
C LEU A 376 0.53 -23.28 -4.50
N ARG A 377 1.32 -24.34 -4.26
CA ARG A 377 1.06 -25.67 -4.79
C ARG A 377 1.20 -26.75 -3.72
N PRO A 378 0.39 -27.81 -3.80
CA PRO A 378 0.51 -28.96 -2.89
C PRO A 378 1.75 -29.80 -3.25
N ARG A 379 2.37 -30.39 -2.23
CA ARG A 379 3.50 -31.32 -2.35
C ARG A 379 3.28 -32.52 -1.44
N ALA A 380 3.60 -33.72 -1.93
CA ALA A 380 3.56 -34.91 -1.09
C ALA A 380 4.63 -34.83 0.01
N LYS A 381 4.30 -35.25 1.25
CA LYS A 381 5.26 -35.26 2.37
C LYS A 381 6.49 -36.13 2.12
N ASP A 382 6.35 -37.19 1.33
CA ASP A 382 7.44 -38.07 0.92
C ASP A 382 8.17 -37.61 -0.35
N ASN A 383 7.81 -36.44 -0.90
CA ASN A 383 8.31 -35.87 -2.15
C ASN A 383 8.04 -36.72 -3.40
N SER A 384 7.09 -37.65 -3.35
CA SER A 384 6.73 -38.49 -4.52
C SER A 384 6.08 -37.71 -5.67
N TRP A 385 5.38 -36.62 -5.38
CA TRP A 385 4.77 -35.73 -6.37
C TRP A 385 4.69 -34.29 -5.84
N CYS A 386 4.53 -33.33 -6.76
CA CYS A 386 4.40 -31.91 -6.43
C CYS A 386 3.62 -31.17 -7.51
N GLY A 387 2.58 -30.46 -7.11
CA GLY A 387 1.77 -29.63 -8.00
C GLY A 387 0.30 -30.02 -8.04
N TRP A 388 -0.50 -29.12 -8.59
CA TRP A 388 -1.95 -29.26 -8.71
C TRP A 388 -2.37 -30.39 -9.66
N GLN A 389 -1.52 -30.75 -10.63
CA GLN A 389 -1.82 -31.81 -11.60
C GLN A 389 -1.91 -33.22 -10.99
N ASP A 390 -1.29 -33.42 -9.82
CA ASP A 390 -1.27 -34.70 -9.10
C ASP A 390 -2.15 -34.66 -7.82
N PHE A 391 -2.70 -33.50 -7.48
CA PHE A 391 -3.55 -33.30 -6.31
C PHE A 391 -5.02 -33.62 -6.61
N ASN A 392 -5.74 -34.13 -5.61
CA ASN A 392 -7.19 -34.29 -5.70
C ASN A 392 -7.87 -34.09 -4.34
N ASP A 393 -9.14 -33.68 -4.35
CA ASP A 393 -9.85 -33.31 -3.12
C ASP A 393 -10.13 -34.42 -2.12
N SER A 394 -10.10 -35.68 -2.55
CA SER A 394 -10.19 -36.81 -1.61
C SER A 394 -8.92 -37.01 -0.78
N MET A 395 -7.80 -36.35 -1.14
CA MET A 395 -6.58 -36.38 -0.34
C MET A 395 -6.80 -35.66 1.00
N PRO A 396 -6.41 -36.28 2.13
CA PRO A 396 -6.45 -35.61 3.44
C PRO A 396 -5.46 -34.44 3.48
N ASP A 397 -5.85 -33.32 4.09
CA ASP A 397 -4.97 -32.14 4.24
C ASP A 397 -3.70 -32.47 5.03
N THR A 398 -3.77 -33.45 5.93
CA THR A 398 -2.62 -33.93 6.71
C THR A 398 -1.57 -34.69 5.88
N SER A 399 -1.90 -35.07 4.63
CA SER A 399 -1.00 -35.82 3.73
C SER A 399 -0.15 -34.94 2.81
N VAL A 400 -0.38 -33.63 2.84
CA VAL A 400 0.19 -32.65 1.90
C VAL A 400 0.92 -31.56 2.67
N ASP A 401 2.08 -31.16 2.15
CA ASP A 401 2.75 -29.91 2.50
C ASP A 401 2.49 -28.87 1.41
N TRP A 402 2.73 -27.60 1.70
CA TRP A 402 2.53 -26.51 0.75
C TRP A 402 3.85 -25.83 0.41
N GLU A 403 4.06 -25.58 -0.88
CA GLU A 403 5.21 -24.84 -1.40
C GLU A 403 4.72 -23.59 -2.12
N VAL A 404 5.40 -22.46 -1.88
CA VAL A 404 5.20 -21.20 -2.59
C VAL A 404 6.18 -21.13 -3.75
N LEU A 405 5.64 -21.10 -4.97
CA LEU A 405 6.38 -20.75 -6.18
C LEU A 405 6.29 -19.25 -6.38
N ILE A 406 7.43 -18.56 -6.39
CA ILE A 406 7.51 -17.10 -6.59
C ILE A 406 8.47 -16.80 -7.74
N ASP A 407 8.16 -15.81 -8.57
CA ASP A 407 8.93 -15.54 -9.78
C ASP A 407 9.27 -14.04 -9.97
N ASN A 408 9.90 -13.73 -11.10
CA ASN A 408 10.17 -12.37 -11.57
C ASN A 408 9.27 -11.95 -12.74
N ASN A 409 8.10 -12.55 -12.91
CA ASN A 409 7.19 -12.33 -14.02
C ASN A 409 6.45 -10.99 -13.87
N SER A 410 7.09 -9.91 -14.36
CA SER A 410 6.45 -8.61 -14.50
C SER A 410 6.80 -8.01 -15.84
N GLY A 411 5.79 -7.76 -16.70
CA GLY A 411 6.02 -6.97 -17.91
C GLY A 411 6.40 -5.52 -17.60
N THR A 412 5.96 -4.99 -16.46
CA THR A 412 6.10 -3.56 -16.12
C THR A 412 7.46 -3.23 -15.55
N TYR A 413 8.04 -4.09 -14.72
CA TYR A 413 9.33 -3.85 -14.08
C TYR A 413 10.39 -4.88 -14.50
N SER A 414 9.99 -6.10 -14.85
CA SER A 414 10.84 -7.17 -15.39
C SER A 414 12.16 -7.40 -14.64
N PRO A 415 12.15 -7.68 -13.31
CA PRO A 415 13.39 -7.85 -12.56
C PRO A 415 14.32 -8.92 -13.15
N ASP A 416 15.62 -8.73 -12.95
CA ASP A 416 16.67 -9.67 -13.38
C ASP A 416 16.59 -10.98 -12.58
N LYS A 417 16.69 -12.12 -13.27
CA LYS A 417 16.72 -13.45 -12.66
C LYS A 417 17.88 -13.67 -11.69
N ALA A 418 18.97 -12.92 -11.83
CA ALA A 418 20.09 -12.95 -10.89
C ALA A 418 19.69 -12.55 -9.46
N MET A 419 18.54 -11.88 -9.29
CA MET A 419 18.01 -11.44 -7.99
C MET A 419 17.05 -12.45 -7.34
N LEU A 420 16.72 -13.57 -7.99
CA LEU A 420 15.85 -14.61 -7.43
C LEU A 420 16.38 -15.19 -6.10
N PRO A 421 17.69 -15.43 -5.91
CA PRO A 421 18.21 -15.86 -4.61
C PRO A 421 18.02 -14.81 -3.51
N THR A 422 18.16 -13.52 -3.85
CA THR A 422 17.93 -12.40 -2.91
C THR A 422 16.47 -12.33 -2.49
N LEU A 423 15.56 -12.45 -3.45
CA LEU A 423 14.12 -12.54 -3.19
C LEU A 423 13.81 -13.73 -2.27
N LYS A 424 14.30 -14.93 -2.61
CA LYS A 424 14.06 -16.13 -1.80
C LYS A 424 14.54 -15.92 -0.36
N GLY A 425 15.76 -15.41 -0.18
CA GLY A 425 16.31 -15.13 1.15
C GLY A 425 15.46 -14.14 1.96
N LEU A 426 14.93 -13.09 1.32
CA LEU A 426 14.03 -12.15 1.98
C LEU A 426 12.74 -12.84 2.45
N ILE A 427 12.12 -13.66 1.60
CA ILE A 427 10.88 -14.37 1.95
C ILE A 427 11.14 -15.40 3.06
N ASP A 428 12.21 -16.20 2.96
CA ASP A 428 12.61 -17.17 3.99
C ASP A 428 12.84 -16.48 5.36
N CYS A 429 13.45 -15.29 5.35
CA CYS A 429 13.71 -14.49 6.54
C CYS A 429 12.42 -13.96 7.20
N ASN A 430 11.44 -13.57 6.39
CA ASN A 430 10.18 -13.01 6.87
C ASN A 430 9.18 -14.10 7.28
N PHE A 431 9.25 -15.28 6.66
CA PHE A 431 8.33 -16.39 6.89
C PHE A 431 9.08 -17.70 7.17
N PRO A 432 9.78 -17.81 8.32
CA PRO A 432 10.52 -19.03 8.65
C PRO A 432 9.60 -20.25 8.65
N GLY A 433 10.03 -21.32 7.97
CA GLY A 433 9.27 -22.57 7.84
C GLY A 433 8.31 -22.61 6.65
N LEU A 434 8.21 -21.54 5.86
CA LEU A 434 7.53 -21.57 4.57
C LEU A 434 8.45 -22.16 3.50
N ASP A 435 8.01 -23.20 2.79
CA ASP A 435 8.75 -23.73 1.65
C ASP A 435 8.58 -22.80 0.45
N VAL A 436 9.70 -22.25 -0.04
CA VAL A 436 9.70 -21.27 -1.14
C VAL A 436 10.64 -21.72 -2.24
N LEU A 437 10.14 -21.74 -3.48
CA LEU A 437 10.91 -21.97 -4.70
C LEU A 437 10.82 -20.72 -5.59
N ALA A 438 11.98 -20.08 -5.83
CA ALA A 438 12.07 -18.91 -6.68
C ALA A 438 12.54 -19.30 -8.10
N LEU A 439 11.71 -19.06 -9.13
CA LEU A 439 12.00 -19.42 -10.52
C LEU A 439 11.99 -18.21 -11.45
N ASP A 440 12.73 -18.30 -12.55
CA ASP A 440 12.70 -17.29 -13.60
C ASP A 440 11.42 -17.43 -14.43
N ARG A 441 10.89 -16.31 -14.92
CA ARG A 441 9.68 -16.25 -15.77
C ARG A 441 9.78 -17.08 -17.06
N GLU A 442 10.99 -17.38 -17.50
CA GLU A 442 11.25 -18.21 -18.68
C GLU A 442 11.33 -19.70 -18.36
N ASP A 443 11.31 -20.08 -17.07
CA ASP A 443 11.38 -21.48 -16.64
C ASP A 443 10.15 -22.28 -17.07
N GLU A 444 10.38 -23.42 -17.72
CA GLU A 444 9.31 -24.28 -18.23
C GLU A 444 8.54 -25.00 -17.12
N GLY A 445 9.18 -25.28 -15.98
CA GLY A 445 8.55 -25.85 -14.80
C GLY A 445 7.59 -24.87 -14.12
N LEU A 446 7.98 -23.59 -14.08
CA LEU A 446 7.09 -22.51 -13.61
C LEU A 446 5.82 -22.43 -14.46
N LYS A 447 5.95 -22.36 -15.79
CA LYS A 447 4.79 -22.29 -16.72
C LYS A 447 3.83 -23.46 -16.51
N LYS A 448 4.37 -24.69 -16.49
CA LYS A 448 3.59 -25.91 -16.23
C LYS A 448 2.85 -25.85 -14.89
N SER A 449 3.50 -25.34 -13.84
CA SER A 449 2.87 -25.25 -12.53
C SER A 449 1.77 -24.19 -12.47
N VAL A 450 1.94 -23.07 -13.16
CA VAL A 450 0.92 -22.00 -13.29
C VAL A 450 -0.29 -22.53 -14.06
N ASP A 451 -0.06 -23.22 -15.17
CA ASP A 451 -1.13 -23.83 -15.97
C ASP A 451 -1.90 -24.88 -15.17
N ALA A 452 -1.20 -25.77 -14.46
CA ALA A 452 -1.83 -26.75 -13.57
C ALA A 452 -2.68 -26.10 -12.46
N CYS A 453 -2.21 -24.98 -11.89
CA CYS A 453 -2.96 -24.22 -10.89
C CYS A 453 -4.27 -23.66 -11.48
N ARG A 454 -4.20 -23.04 -12.66
CA ARG A 454 -5.36 -22.47 -13.35
C ARG A 454 -6.36 -23.55 -13.79
N ASP A 455 -5.88 -24.64 -14.37
CA ASP A 455 -6.71 -25.77 -14.77
C ASP A 455 -7.44 -26.37 -13.58
N TYR A 456 -6.75 -26.53 -12.44
CA TYR A 456 -7.39 -27.03 -11.23
C TYR A 456 -8.46 -26.07 -10.71
N ALA A 457 -8.19 -24.77 -10.70
CA ALA A 457 -9.15 -23.74 -10.29
C ALA A 457 -10.43 -23.78 -11.14
N LEU A 458 -10.30 -23.91 -12.46
CA LEU A 458 -11.42 -24.00 -13.41
C LEU A 458 -12.25 -25.27 -13.20
N ASN A 459 -11.58 -26.40 -13.03
CA ASN A 459 -12.24 -27.71 -13.03
C ASN A 459 -12.86 -28.07 -11.67
N TYR A 460 -12.28 -27.62 -10.55
CA TYR A 460 -12.62 -28.13 -9.21
C TYR A 460 -13.00 -27.07 -8.18
N ARG A 461 -12.88 -25.77 -8.51
CA ARG A 461 -13.17 -24.69 -7.55
C ARG A 461 -14.24 -23.70 -8.00
N GLY A 462 -14.97 -24.03 -9.07
CA GLY A 462 -16.07 -23.19 -9.54
C GLY A 462 -15.61 -21.82 -10.05
N VAL A 463 -14.30 -21.65 -10.33
CA VAL A 463 -13.77 -20.43 -10.91
C VAL A 463 -14.16 -20.42 -12.38
N LYS A 464 -14.86 -19.37 -12.81
CA LYS A 464 -15.22 -19.22 -14.22
C LYS A 464 -14.01 -18.78 -15.04
N ALA A 465 -13.93 -19.17 -16.31
CA ALA A 465 -12.84 -18.77 -17.22
C ALA A 465 -12.65 -17.25 -17.31
N GLU A 466 -13.75 -16.49 -17.22
CA GLU A 466 -13.78 -15.03 -17.17
C GLU A 466 -13.13 -14.41 -15.91
N HIS A 467 -12.93 -15.17 -14.83
CA HIS A 467 -12.24 -14.71 -13.62
C HIS A 467 -10.72 -14.90 -13.69
N LEU A 468 -10.22 -15.77 -14.59
CA LEU A 468 -8.79 -16.10 -14.70
C LEU A 468 -8.11 -15.43 -15.89
N GLN A 469 -8.87 -15.01 -16.90
CA GLN A 469 -8.33 -14.39 -18.11
C GLN A 469 -8.91 -12.99 -18.32
N PRO A 470 -8.07 -11.97 -18.59
CA PRO A 470 -8.53 -10.62 -18.90
C PRO A 470 -9.26 -10.61 -20.24
N HIS A 471 -10.60 -10.72 -20.22
CA HIS A 471 -11.43 -10.44 -21.39
C HIS A 471 -12.23 -9.18 -21.13
N GLN A 472 -12.13 -8.18 -22.02
CA GLN A 472 -13.15 -7.13 -22.10
C GLN A 472 -14.44 -7.79 -22.56
N GLN A 473 -15.40 -8.00 -21.66
CA GLN A 473 -16.75 -8.41 -22.04
C GLN A 473 -17.37 -7.30 -22.92
N GLU A 474 -18.05 -7.69 -24.00
CA GLU A 474 -18.89 -6.76 -24.77
C GLU A 474 -19.98 -6.19 -23.84
N GLY A 475 -19.84 -4.91 -23.48
CA GLY A 475 -20.71 -4.22 -22.53
C GLY A 475 -20.02 -3.70 -21.27
N HIS A 476 -18.77 -4.06 -21.00
CA HIS A 476 -18.01 -3.53 -19.86
C HIS A 476 -17.80 -2.02 -20.00
N LYS A 477 -18.35 -1.23 -19.08
CA LYS A 477 -18.11 0.22 -19.03
C LYS A 477 -16.74 0.44 -18.38
N SER A 478 -15.71 0.64 -19.21
CA SER A 478 -14.37 0.99 -18.73
C SER A 478 -14.40 2.09 -17.67
N LEU A 479 -13.74 1.83 -16.54
CA LEU A 479 -13.65 2.75 -15.40
C LEU A 479 -12.82 4.01 -15.69
N LEU A 480 -12.05 3.98 -16.78
CA LEU A 480 -11.11 5.05 -17.17
C LEU A 480 -11.67 5.99 -18.24
N LYS A 481 -12.99 6.01 -18.51
CA LYS A 481 -13.54 6.98 -19.46
C LYS A 481 -13.21 8.40 -18.99
N PRO A 482 -12.55 9.24 -19.82
CA PRO A 482 -12.44 10.65 -19.54
C PRO A 482 -13.87 11.21 -19.40
N LEU A 483 -14.10 12.02 -18.37
CA LEU A 483 -15.23 12.95 -18.36
C LEU A 483 -15.18 13.74 -19.67
N GLY A 484 -16.04 13.35 -20.61
CA GLY A 484 -15.99 13.83 -21.98
C GLY A 484 -16.17 15.34 -22.03
N VAL A 485 -15.15 16.02 -22.56
CA VAL A 485 -15.27 17.38 -23.07
C VAL A 485 -16.39 17.37 -24.12
N VAL A 486 -17.48 18.06 -23.83
CA VAL A 486 -18.55 18.34 -24.78
C VAL A 486 -17.96 19.23 -25.88
N GLY A 487 -17.66 18.62 -27.03
CA GLY A 487 -17.26 19.31 -28.24
C GLY A 487 -18.11 18.85 -29.41
N LYS A 488 -19.33 19.38 -29.54
CA LYS A 488 -20.09 19.29 -30.80
C LYS A 488 -19.30 20.08 -31.85
N VAL A 489 -18.62 19.40 -32.76
CA VAL A 489 -18.20 20.01 -34.02
C VAL A 489 -19.30 19.73 -35.04
N ALA A 490 -20.12 20.75 -35.29
CA ALA A 490 -21.06 20.76 -36.38
C ALA A 490 -20.30 20.72 -37.72
N HIS A 491 -20.62 19.74 -38.57
CA HIS A 491 -20.21 19.73 -39.96
C HIS A 491 -20.85 20.92 -40.69
N LEU A 492 -20.04 21.94 -41.00
CA LEU A 492 -20.34 22.92 -42.04
C LEU A 492 -19.90 22.32 -43.38
N GLN A 493 -20.87 21.85 -44.16
CA GLN A 493 -20.71 21.55 -45.58
C GLN A 493 -20.25 22.81 -46.31
N ARG A 494 -19.06 22.78 -46.92
CA ARG A 494 -18.72 23.68 -48.03
C ARG A 494 -19.00 22.93 -49.33
N GLY A 495 -19.86 23.54 -50.14
CA GLY A 495 -20.23 23.06 -51.46
C GLY A 495 -19.02 22.94 -52.39
N GLY A 496 -19.01 21.84 -53.14
CA GLY A 496 -18.20 21.65 -54.33
C GLY A 496 -19.14 21.45 -55.50
N VAL A 497 -19.04 22.35 -56.47
CA VAL A 497 -19.72 22.35 -57.76
C VAL A 497 -19.05 21.30 -58.66
N GLU A 498 -19.84 20.42 -59.28
CA GLU A 498 -19.41 19.65 -60.46
C GLU A 498 -20.00 20.29 -61.73
N PRO A 499 -19.23 20.42 -62.83
CA PRO A 499 -19.75 20.83 -64.11
C PRO A 499 -20.15 19.64 -65.00
N SER A 500 -21.22 19.89 -65.77
CA SER A 500 -21.76 19.19 -66.95
C SER A 500 -22.33 17.78 -66.77
#